data_AF-A0A924WE19-F1
#
_entry.id   AF-A0A924WE19-F1
#
_cell.length_a   1.000
_cell.length_b   1.000
_cell.length_c   1.000
_cell.angle_alpha   90.00
_cell.angle_beta   90.00
_cell.angle_gamma   90.00
#
_symmetry.space_group_name_H-M   'P 1'
#
loop_
_entity.id
_entity.type
_entity.pdbx_description
1 polymer ?
#
loop_
_entity_poly.entity_id
_entity_poly.type
_entity_poly.pdbx_seq_one_letter_code
_entity_poly.pdbx_strand_id
1 'polypeptide(L)'
;MSSLNVPLTNAQLEVVQLFSLNLSEEELQELKRLLIAYKAARLFRKADEVWEAKGWTQDTMDQFLQTHLRTPYKSQQAFLAKKSADQS
;
A
#
# COMPACT_ATOMS: atom_id res chain seq x y z
N MET A 1 -24.92 -7.38 23.79
CA MET A 1 -23.83 -6.57 23.23
C MET A 1 -22.54 -7.29 23.55
N SER A 2 -21.91 -7.95 22.57
CA SER A 2 -20.68 -8.70 22.80
C SER A 2 -19.55 -7.73 23.11
N SER A 3 -19.06 -7.73 24.35
CA SER A 3 -17.89 -6.96 24.75
C SER A 3 -16.64 -7.62 24.14
N LEU A 4 -16.10 -6.99 23.09
CA LEU A 4 -14.79 -7.31 22.54
C LEU A 4 -13.73 -7.00 23.59
N ASN A 5 -13.37 -7.99 24.41
CA ASN A 5 -12.24 -7.91 25.32
C ASN A 5 -10.93 -8.14 24.53
N VAL A 6 -10.60 -7.20 23.65
CA VAL A 6 -9.32 -7.18 22.94
C VAL A 6 -8.47 -6.11 23.62
N PRO A 7 -7.34 -6.45 24.28
CA PRO A 7 -6.46 -5.44 24.85
C PRO A 7 -5.91 -4.58 23.72
N LEU A 8 -6.39 -3.34 23.65
CA LEU A 8 -5.93 -2.35 22.68
C LEU A 8 -4.46 -2.01 22.96
N THR A 9 -3.67 -1.88 21.90
CA THR A 9 -2.32 -1.32 22.00
C THR A 9 -2.38 0.13 22.47
N ASN A 10 -1.29 0.65 23.04
CA ASN A 10 -1.17 2.05 23.45
C ASN A 10 -1.60 3.03 22.34
N ALA A 11 -1.18 2.79 21.09
CA ALA A 11 -1.57 3.62 19.95
C ALA A 11 -3.08 3.52 19.63
N GLN A 12 -3.67 2.35 19.77
CA GLN A 12 -5.11 2.17 19.55
C GLN A 12 -5.94 2.85 20.66
N LEU A 13 -5.49 2.80 21.91
CA LEU A 13 -6.11 3.52 23.02
C LEU A 13 -6.09 5.03 22.80
N GLU A 14 -4.95 5.58 22.38
CA GLU A 14 -4.82 7.02 22.13
C GLU A 14 -5.75 7.49 21.00
N VAL A 15 -5.86 6.70 19.92
CA VAL A 15 -6.78 6.98 18.81
C VAL A 15 -8.24 6.93 19.28
N VAL A 16 -8.61 5.96 20.13
CA VAL A 16 -9.96 5.88 20.70
C VAL A 16 -10.25 7.07 21.62
N GLN A 17 -9.28 7.52 22.42
CA GLN A 17 -9.42 8.73 23.23
C GLN A 17 -9.58 9.97 22.34
N LEU A 18 -8.86 10.06 21.23
CA LEU A 18 -9.02 11.14 20.25
C LEU A 18 -10.42 11.15 19.62
N PHE A 19 -10.99 9.98 19.33
CA PHE A 19 -12.38 9.84 18.84
C PHE A 19 -13.46 10.04 19.91
N SER A 20 -13.09 10.12 21.19
CA SER A 20 -14.05 10.51 22.24
C SER A 20 -14.46 11.97 22.13
N LEU A 21 -13.69 12.77 21.38
CA LEU A 21 -14.08 14.08 20.91
C LEU A 21 -15.15 13.93 19.83
N ASN A 22 -16.24 14.69 19.95
CA ASN A 22 -17.34 14.64 19.00
C ASN A 22 -16.94 15.42 17.73
N LEU A 23 -16.11 14.80 16.90
CA LEU A 23 -15.57 15.40 15.68
C LEU A 23 -16.66 15.54 14.61
N SER A 24 -16.61 16.63 13.85
CA SER A 24 -17.35 16.72 12.59
C SER A 24 -16.79 15.72 11.56
N GLU A 25 -17.54 15.45 10.49
CA GLU A 25 -17.05 14.57 9.42
C GLU A 25 -15.77 15.16 8.78
N GLU A 26 -15.69 16.48 8.63
CA GLU A 26 -14.51 17.17 8.09
C GLU A 26 -13.27 16.95 8.97
N GLU A 27 -13.42 17.12 10.28
CA GLU A 27 -12.33 16.91 11.26
C GLU A 27 -11.88 15.44 11.28
N LEU A 28 -12.83 14.51 11.19
CA LEU A 28 -12.52 13.08 11.09
C LEU A 28 -11.74 12.76 9.81
N GLN A 29 -12.10 13.38 8.68
CA GLN A 29 -11.38 13.21 7.42
C GLN A 29 -9.96 13.79 7.50
N GLU A 30 -9.78 14.94 8.15
CA GLU A 30 -8.46 15.54 8.37
C GLU A 30 -7.57 14.61 9.22
N LEU A 31 -8.10 14.09 10.32
CA LEU A 31 -7.40 13.13 11.17
C LEU A 31 -7.00 11.86 10.40
N LYS A 32 -7.89 11.30 9.57
CA LYS A 32 -7.56 10.16 8.69
C LYS A 32 -6.40 10.49 7.77
N ARG A 33 -6.39 11.67 7.15
CA ARG A 33 -5.29 12.11 6.27
C ARG A 33 -3.97 12.19 7.02
N LEU A 34 -3.96 12.75 8.23
CA LEU A 34 -2.76 12.81 9.07
C LEU A 34 -2.21 11.41 9.39
N LEU A 35 -3.08 10.47 9.74
CA LEU A 35 -2.69 9.08 10.01
C LEU A 35 -2.12 8.38 8.76
N ILE A 36 -2.72 8.61 7.58
CA ILE A 36 -2.24 8.07 6.31
C ILE A 36 -0.87 8.67 5.97
N ALA A 37 -0.71 9.98 6.09
CA ALA A 37 0.55 10.66 5.84
C ALA A 37 1.68 10.14 6.74
N TYR A 38 1.41 9.96 8.04
CA TYR A 38 2.35 9.35 8.97
C TYR A 38 2.76 7.93 8.56
N LYS A 39 1.78 7.09 8.18
CA LYS A 39 2.04 5.72 7.72
C LYS A 39 2.86 5.71 6.42
N ALA A 40 2.56 6.57 5.46
CA ALA A 40 3.29 6.70 4.21
C ALA A 40 4.74 7.11 4.45
N ALA A 41 4.98 8.14 5.27
CA ALA A 41 6.33 8.59 5.63
C ALA A 41 7.14 7.48 6.32
N ARG A 42 6.51 6.65 7.16
CA ARG A 42 7.18 5.47 7.75
C ARG A 42 7.46 4.39 6.71
N LEU A 43 6.56 4.17 5.75
CA LEU A 43 6.77 3.21 4.68
C LEU A 43 7.94 3.61 3.78
N PHE A 44 8.01 4.88 3.38
CA PHE A 44 9.12 5.39 2.56
C PHE A 44 10.46 5.24 3.27
N ARG A 45 10.57 5.64 4.54
CA ARG A 45 11.79 5.43 5.32
C ARG A 45 12.24 3.97 5.35
N LYS A 46 11.30 3.04 5.48
CA LYS A 46 11.62 1.60 5.42
C LYS A 46 12.05 1.14 4.03
N ALA A 47 11.46 1.70 2.98
CA ALA A 47 11.90 1.43 1.61
C ALA A 47 13.32 1.93 1.39
N ASP A 48 13.64 3.14 1.87
CA ASP A 48 14.99 3.72 1.83
C ASP A 48 15.99 2.88 2.63
N GLU A 49 15.64 2.45 3.85
CA GLU A 49 16.46 1.53 4.66
C GLU A 49 16.82 0.25 3.89
N VAL A 50 15.84 -0.34 3.19
CA VAL A 50 16.06 -1.54 2.37
C VAL A 50 16.90 -1.22 1.13
N TRP A 51 16.66 -0.08 0.50
CA TRP A 51 17.40 0.39 -0.67
C TRP A 51 18.89 0.52 -0.37
N GLU A 52 19.22 1.20 0.71
CA GLU A 52 20.59 1.38 1.20
C GLU A 52 21.20 0.04 1.64
N ALA A 53 20.48 -0.77 2.43
CA ALA A 53 20.99 -2.06 2.90
C ALA A 53 21.29 -3.06 1.78
N LYS A 54 20.60 -2.93 0.64
CA LYS A 54 20.84 -3.74 -0.55
C LYS A 54 21.90 -3.14 -1.48
N GLY A 55 22.39 -1.95 -1.18
CA GLY A 55 23.33 -1.22 -2.04
C GLY A 55 22.74 -0.93 -3.42
N TRP A 56 21.42 -0.74 -3.49
CA TRP A 56 20.76 -0.47 -4.76
C TRP A 56 21.17 0.91 -5.28
N THR A 57 21.45 0.97 -6.57
CA THR A 57 21.90 2.18 -7.26
C THR A 57 20.96 2.50 -8.42
N GLN A 58 21.23 3.60 -9.11
CA GLN A 58 20.49 3.95 -10.33
C GLN A 58 20.51 2.82 -11.37
N ASP A 59 21.63 2.09 -11.50
CA ASP A 59 21.74 0.92 -12.38
C ASP A 59 20.77 -0.21 -11.97
N THR A 60 20.53 -0.38 -10.67
CA THR A 60 19.54 -1.35 -10.17
C THR A 60 18.12 -0.92 -10.56
N MET A 61 17.84 0.39 -10.52
CA MET A 61 16.56 0.92 -10.97
C MET A 61 16.36 0.67 -12.47
N ASP A 62 17.38 0.89 -13.29
CA ASP A 62 17.33 0.62 -14.73
C ASP A 62 17.09 -0.86 -15.03
N GLN A 63 17.70 -1.76 -14.25
CA GLN A 63 17.42 -3.20 -14.32
C GLN A 63 15.97 -3.51 -13.96
N PHE A 64 15.43 -2.92 -12.89
CA PHE A 64 14.03 -3.11 -12.51
C PHE A 64 13.04 -2.59 -13.56
N LEU A 65 13.34 -1.48 -14.22
CA LEU A 65 12.53 -0.94 -15.32
C LEU A 65 12.49 -1.88 -16.54
N GLN A 66 13.61 -2.54 -16.83
CA GLN A 66 13.71 -3.52 -17.90
C GLN A 66 13.12 -4.89 -17.52
N THR A 67 13.02 -5.17 -16.22
CA THR A 67 12.41 -6.41 -15.74
C THR A 67 10.89 -6.27 -15.84
N HIS A 68 10.27 -7.02 -16.77
CA HIS A 68 8.82 -7.08 -16.92
C HIS A 68 8.15 -7.85 -15.77
N LEU A 69 8.27 -7.36 -14.54
CA LEU A 69 7.66 -7.92 -13.32
C LEU A 69 6.17 -7.58 -13.19
N ARG A 70 5.55 -7.01 -14.22
CA ARG A 70 4.12 -6.71 -14.22
C ARG A 70 3.32 -8.00 -14.30
N THR A 71 2.15 -8.01 -13.68
CA THR A 71 1.21 -9.12 -13.75
C THR A 71 0.93 -9.48 -15.22
N PRO A 72 1.19 -10.72 -15.67
CA PRO A 72 0.97 -11.08 -17.06
C PRO A 72 -0.52 -10.98 -17.42
N TYR A 73 -0.83 -10.30 -18.52
CA TYR A 73 -2.19 -10.13 -19.04
C TYR A 73 -2.69 -11.41 -19.70
N LYS A 74 -3.01 -12.42 -18.89
CA LYS A 74 -3.49 -13.74 -19.34
C LYS A 74 -4.74 -13.66 -20.22
N SER A 75 -5.63 -12.70 -19.95
CA SER A 75 -6.86 -12.47 -20.74
C SER A 75 -6.56 -11.99 -22.17
N GLN A 76 -5.61 -11.06 -22.31
CA GLN A 76 -5.19 -10.55 -23.62
C GLN A 76 -4.46 -11.63 -24.42
N GLN A 77 -3.60 -12.41 -23.79
CA GLN A 77 -2.92 -13.54 -24.43
C GLN A 77 -3.90 -14.60 -24.94
N ALA A 78 -4.91 -14.96 -24.14
CA ALA A 78 -5.94 -15.91 -24.53
C ALA A 78 -6.80 -15.41 -25.70
N PHE A 79 -7.12 -14.10 -25.73
CA PHE A 79 -7.85 -13.49 -26.83
C PHE A 79 -7.04 -13.48 -28.13
N LEU A 80 -5.76 -13.09 -28.06
CA LEU A 80 -4.87 -13.06 -29.22
C LEU A 80 -4.64 -14.47 -29.80
N ALA A 81 -4.46 -15.48 -28.93
CA ALA A 81 -4.28 -16.87 -29.35
C ALA A 81 -5.49 -17.45 -30.10
N LYS A 82 -6.72 -17.12 -29.65
CA LYS A 82 -7.95 -17.52 -30.36
C LYS A 82 -8.07 -16.84 -31.72
N LYS A 83 -7.78 -15.54 -31.79
CA LYS A 83 -7.84 -14.77 -33.04
C LYS A 83 -6.84 -15.28 -34.09
N SER A 84 -5.64 -15.71 -33.68
CA SER A 84 -4.66 -16.30 -34.60
C SER A 84 -5.05 -17.70 -35.10
N ALA A 85 -5.83 -18.46 -34.32
CA ALA A 85 -6.28 -19.80 -34.71
C ALA A 85 -7.44 -19.78 -35.72
N ASP A 86 -8.29 -18.75 -35.69
CA ASP A 86 -9.40 -18.58 -36.64
C ASP A 86 -8.97 -18.00 -38.01
N GLN A 87 -7.70 -17.59 -38.15
CA GLN A 87 -7.15 -17.00 -39.39
C GLN A 87 -6.27 -17.98 -40.20
N SER A 88 -6.23 -19.26 -39.82
CA SER A 88 -5.56 -20.37 -40.54
C SER A 88 -6.58 -21.39 -41.02
#